data_AF-A0A221W6X9-F1
#
_entry.id   AF-A0A221W6X9-F1
#
_cell.length_a   1.000
_cell.length_b   1.000
_cell.length_c   1.000
_cell.angle_alpha   90.00
_cell.angle_beta   90.00
_cell.angle_gamma   90.00
#
_symmetry.space_group_name_H-M   'P 1'
#
loop_
_entity.id
_entity.type
_entity.pdbx_description
1 polymer ?
#
loop_
_entity_poly.entity_id
_entity_poly.type
_entity_poly.pdbx_seq_one_letter_code
_entity_poly.pdbx_strand_id
1 'polypeptide(L)'
;MASREELEERLARSRQRYRRAREKASLLTETTIVEDVDGGLGTVAVRGHGQLLRVSLDPSALRYATGRSVSTAVLRSIQRAEARARALRESRDGTEEGHSR
;
A
#
# COMPACT_ATOMS: atom_id res chain seq x y z
N MET A 1 -0.62 -42.30 10.12
CA MET A 1 -1.62 -41.78 9.16
C MET A 1 -2.44 -40.75 9.91
N ALA A 2 -2.51 -39.50 9.44
CA ALA A 2 -3.35 -38.49 10.09
C ALA A 2 -4.82 -38.94 10.04
N SER A 3 -5.56 -38.74 11.13
CA SER A 3 -6.98 -39.09 11.15
C SER A 3 -7.76 -38.18 10.20
N ARG A 4 -8.91 -38.66 9.69
CA ARG A 4 -9.79 -37.86 8.85
C ARG A 4 -10.19 -36.54 9.54
N GLU A 5 -10.39 -36.59 10.85
CA GLU A 5 -10.74 -35.44 11.69
C GLU A 5 -9.59 -34.42 11.82
N GLU A 6 -8.35 -34.90 11.99
CA GLU A 6 -7.15 -34.04 11.98
C GLU A 6 -6.94 -33.33 10.62
N LEU A 7 -7.27 -34.02 9.52
CA LEU A 7 -7.20 -33.45 8.18
C LEU A 7 -8.28 -32.38 7.96
N GLU A 8 -9.50 -32.63 8.41
CA GLU A 8 -10.60 -31.66 8.33
C GLU A 8 -10.31 -30.41 9.19
N GLU A 9 -9.78 -30.59 10.40
CA GLU A 9 -9.40 -29.49 11.29
C GLU A 9 -8.22 -28.66 10.73
N ARG A 10 -7.21 -29.32 10.13
CA ARG A 10 -6.10 -28.63 9.45
C ARG A 10 -6.60 -27.85 8.23
N LEU A 11 -7.52 -28.42 7.45
CA LEU A 11 -8.11 -27.75 6.30
C LEU A 11 -8.94 -26.53 6.72
N ALA A 12 -9.73 -26.66 7.79
CA ALA A 12 -10.52 -25.57 8.35
C ALA A 12 -9.63 -24.40 8.80
N ARG A 13 -8.55 -24.69 9.54
CA ARG A 13 -7.56 -23.67 9.95
C ARG A 13 -6.88 -23.01 8.76
N SER A 14 -6.49 -23.77 7.74
CA SER A 14 -5.88 -23.23 6.52
C SER A 14 -6.84 -22.29 5.77
N ARG A 15 -8.10 -22.71 5.59
CA ARG A 15 -9.14 -21.90 4.94
C ARG A 15 -9.42 -20.61 5.69
N GLN A 16 -9.47 -20.67 7.02
CA GLN A 16 -9.70 -19.49 7.85
C GLN A 16 -8.54 -18.49 7.74
N ARG A 17 -7.29 -18.97 7.78
CA ARG A 17 -6.09 -18.14 7.56
C ARG A 17 -6.11 -17.50 6.18
N TYR A 18 -6.46 -18.27 5.15
CA TYR A 18 -6.55 -17.77 3.78
C TYR A 18 -7.62 -16.66 3.64
N ARG A 19 -8.83 -16.85 4.21
CA ARG A 19 -9.88 -15.82 4.17
C ARG A 19 -9.43 -14.52 4.83
N ARG A 20 -8.87 -14.60 6.04
CA ARG A 20 -8.35 -13.42 6.75
C ARG A 20 -7.26 -12.69 5.96
N ALA A 21 -6.32 -13.43 5.39
CA ALA A 21 -5.27 -12.86 4.55
C ALA A 21 -5.86 -12.17 3.31
N ARG A 22 -6.86 -12.79 2.67
CA ARG A 22 -7.53 -12.25 1.49
C ARG A 22 -8.31 -10.98 1.78
N GLU A 23 -9.05 -10.94 2.89
CA GLU A 23 -9.80 -9.75 3.34
C GLU A 23 -8.85 -8.58 3.61
N LYS A 24 -7.74 -8.82 4.33
CA LYS A 24 -6.69 -7.81 4.56
C LYS A 24 -6.09 -7.28 3.25
N ALA A 25 -5.79 -8.17 2.31
CA ALA A 25 -5.25 -7.80 1.01
C ALA A 25 -6.24 -6.95 0.19
N SER A 26 -7.54 -7.26 0.24
CA SER A 26 -8.59 -6.49 -0.45
C SER A 26 -8.63 -5.05 0.07
N LEU A 27 -8.60 -4.86 1.39
CA LEU A 27 -8.64 -3.53 2.01
C LEU A 27 -7.44 -2.65 1.64
N LEU A 28 -6.25 -3.25 1.52
CA LEU A 28 -5.04 -2.53 1.06
C LEU A 28 -5.11 -2.19 -0.43
N THR A 29 -5.77 -3.03 -1.22
CA THR A 29 -5.96 -2.83 -2.66
C THR A 29 -6.89 -1.65 -2.94
N GLU A 30 -7.90 -1.45 -2.10
CA GLU A 30 -8.89 -0.36 -2.21
C GLU A 30 -8.41 0.97 -1.62
N THR A 31 -7.46 0.94 -0.68
CA THR A 31 -6.91 2.17 -0.11
C THR A 31 -6.05 2.88 -1.14
N THR A 32 -6.31 4.17 -1.37
CA THR A 32 -5.50 5.03 -2.24
C THR A 32 -4.89 6.16 -1.42
N ILE A 33 -3.57 6.30 -1.52
CA ILE A 33 -2.78 7.36 -0.92
C ILE A 33 -2.44 8.35 -2.03
N VAL A 34 -2.81 9.61 -1.84
CA VAL A 34 -2.52 10.70 -2.78
C VAL A 34 -1.51 11.63 -2.13
N GLU A 35 -0.44 11.93 -2.86
CA GLU A 35 0.62 12.86 -2.46
C GLU A 35 0.74 13.97 -3.49
N ASP A 36 0.94 15.20 -3.00
CA ASP A 36 1.25 16.32 -3.86
C ASP A 36 2.72 16.25 -4.30
N VAL A 37 2.96 16.60 -5.57
CA VAL A 37 4.30 16.79 -6.10
C VAL A 37 4.81 18.17 -5.71
N ASP A 38 6.00 18.21 -5.13
CA ASP A 38 6.65 19.44 -4.67
C ASP A 38 6.63 20.53 -5.76
N GLY A 39 6.37 21.77 -5.33
CA GLY A 39 6.29 22.92 -6.24
C GLY A 39 4.96 23.03 -6.99
N GLY A 40 3.91 22.33 -6.54
CA GLY A 40 2.58 22.40 -7.17
C GLY A 40 2.57 21.77 -8.56
N LEU A 41 3.52 20.88 -8.86
CA LEU A 41 3.69 20.29 -10.18
C LEU A 41 2.60 19.25 -10.52
N GLY A 42 1.82 18.82 -9.53
CA GLY A 42 0.74 17.86 -9.69
C GLY A 42 0.61 16.90 -8.52
N THR A 43 0.17 15.67 -8.76
CA THR A 43 -0.10 14.65 -7.74
C THR A 43 0.35 13.25 -8.15
N VAL A 44 0.66 12.42 -7.15
CA VAL A 44 1.00 11.01 -7.27
C VAL A 44 -0.01 10.19 -6.45
N ALA A 45 -0.55 9.13 -7.03
CA ALA A 45 -1.46 8.20 -6.37
C ALA A 45 -0.85 6.80 -6.30
N VAL A 46 -0.84 6.22 -5.10
CA VAL A 46 -0.29 4.90 -4.78
C VAL A 46 -1.34 4.10 -4.00
N ARG A 47 -1.42 2.79 -4.21
CA ARG A 47 -2.30 1.91 -3.40
C ARG A 47 -1.78 1.73 -1.98
N GLY A 48 -2.64 1.30 -1.06
CA GLY A 48 -2.27 1.01 0.32
C GLY A 48 -1.17 -0.04 0.47
N HIS A 49 -0.96 -0.90 -0.54
CA HIS A 49 0.17 -1.85 -0.57
C HIS A 49 1.44 -1.31 -1.24
N GLY A 50 1.46 -0.07 -1.72
CA GLY A 50 2.64 0.59 -2.28
C GLY A 50 2.76 0.56 -3.81
N GLN A 51 1.77 0.05 -4.54
CA GLN A 51 1.78 0.07 -6.00
C GLN A 51 1.41 1.45 -6.55
N LEU A 52 2.26 2.02 -7.41
CA LEU A 52 1.95 3.25 -8.13
C LEU A 52 0.75 3.07 -9.07
N LEU A 53 -0.25 3.94 -8.95
CA LEU A 53 -1.45 3.94 -9.80
C LEU A 53 -1.38 4.98 -10.90
N ARG A 54 -1.05 6.22 -10.52
CA ARG A 54 -1.13 7.37 -11.42
C ARG A 54 -0.18 8.46 -10.96
N VAL A 55 0.39 9.15 -11.95
CA VAL A 55 1.05 10.44 -11.77
C VAL A 55 0.29 11.43 -12.65
N SER A 56 -0.16 12.54 -12.06
CA SER A 56 -0.81 13.63 -12.78
C SER A 56 0.08 14.85 -12.64
N LEU A 57 0.50 15.44 -13.75
CA LEU A 57 1.28 16.68 -13.73
C LEU A 57 0.42 17.82 -14.27
N ASP A 58 0.55 19.01 -13.69
CA ASP A 58 -0.07 20.23 -14.18
C ASP A 58 0.82 20.88 -15.26
N PRO A 59 0.39 20.90 -16.54
CA PRO A 59 1.16 21.53 -17.62
C PRO A 59 1.47 23.01 -17.37
N SER A 60 0.59 23.71 -16.65
CA SER A 60 0.74 25.12 -16.29
C SER A 60 1.98 25.34 -15.41
N ALA A 61 2.13 24.49 -14.39
CA ALA A 61 3.24 24.49 -13.46
C ALA A 61 4.55 24.01 -14.11
N LEU A 62 4.47 23.17 -15.14
CA LEU A 62 5.65 22.68 -15.88
C LEU A 62 6.32 23.73 -16.75
N ARG A 63 5.63 24.83 -17.10
CA ARG A 63 6.15 25.86 -18.04
C ARG A 63 7.51 26.44 -17.63
N TYR A 64 7.77 26.50 -16.32
CA TYR A 64 8.99 27.07 -15.76
C TYR A 64 9.88 26.01 -15.08
N ALA A 65 9.49 24.74 -15.14
CA ALA A 65 10.22 23.65 -14.53
C ALA A 65 11.16 23.00 -15.54
N THR A 66 12.33 22.55 -15.07
CA THR A 66 13.24 21.74 -15.88
C THR A 66 12.90 20.26 -15.73
N GLY A 67 13.15 19.45 -16.76
CA GLY A 67 12.92 18.00 -16.69
C GLY A 67 13.62 17.34 -15.49
N ARG A 68 14.82 17.81 -15.13
CA ARG A 68 15.56 17.35 -13.95
C ARG A 68 14.87 17.71 -12.63
N SER A 69 14.34 18.93 -12.51
CA SER A 69 13.60 19.34 -11.31
C SER A 69 12.31 18.55 -11.16
N VAL A 70 11.59 18.32 -12.27
CA VAL A 70 10.34 17.56 -12.28
C VAL A 70 10.60 16.10 -11.88
N SER A 71 11.59 15.44 -12.48
CA SER A 71 11.89 14.04 -12.16
C SER A 71 12.29 13.85 -10.70
N THR A 72 13.07 14.79 -10.16
CA THR A 72 13.47 14.76 -8.74
C THR A 72 12.26 14.95 -7.82
N ALA A 73 11.37 15.90 -8.13
CA ALA A 73 10.17 16.16 -7.34
C ALA A 73 9.20 14.97 -7.37
N VAL A 74 8.97 14.39 -8.56
CA VAL A 74 8.11 13.21 -8.72
C VAL A 74 8.67 12.01 -7.97
N LEU A 75 9.97 11.72 -8.11
CA LEU A 75 10.60 10.60 -7.41
C LEU A 75 10.48 10.73 -5.88
N ARG A 76 10.75 11.92 -5.33
CA ARG A 76 10.59 12.18 -3.89
C ARG A 76 9.14 11.98 -3.44
N SER A 77 8.19 12.44 -4.25
CA SER A 77 6.76 12.31 -3.94
C SER A 77 6.30 10.85 -3.94
N ILE A 78 6.79 10.04 -4.89
CA ILE A 78 6.57 8.59 -4.92
C ILE A 78 7.15 7.94 -3.66
N GLN A 79 8.41 8.25 -3.31
CA GLN A 79 9.04 7.68 -2.12
C GLN A 79 8.29 8.02 -0.83
N ARG A 80 7.75 9.24 -0.70
CA ARG A 80 6.89 9.62 0.42
C ARG A 80 5.58 8.84 0.43
N ALA A 81 4.91 8.73 -0.72
CA ALA A 81 3.67 7.96 -0.86
C ALA A 81 3.87 6.48 -0.47
N GLU A 82 4.96 5.87 -0.95
CA GLU A 82 5.34 4.49 -0.63
C GLU A 82 5.69 4.31 0.84
N ALA A 83 6.37 5.28 1.46
CA ALA A 83 6.67 5.26 2.90
C ALA A 83 5.38 5.31 3.73
N ARG A 84 4.40 6.14 3.34
CA ARG A 84 3.07 6.17 3.98
C ARG A 84 2.31 4.86 3.77
N ALA A 85 2.38 4.27 2.58
CA ALA A 85 1.79 2.95 2.30
C ALA A 85 2.43 1.86 3.16
N ARG A 86 3.75 1.93 3.40
CA ARG A 86 4.45 1.02 4.31
C ARG A 86 3.99 1.19 5.75
N ALA A 87 3.92 2.42 6.26
CA ALA A 87 3.42 2.68 7.61
C ALA A 87 1.97 2.22 7.80
N LEU A 88 1.14 2.34 6.77
CA LEU A 88 -0.23 1.81 6.78
C LEU A 88 -0.28 0.28 6.88
N ARG A 89 0.65 -0.43 6.23
CA ARG A 89 0.76 -1.89 6.35
C ARG A 89 1.24 -2.29 7.74
N GLU A 90 2.31 -1.67 8.23
CA GLU A 90 2.91 -1.97 9.54
C GLU A 90 1.93 -1.71 10.70
N SER A 91 1.18 -0.60 10.67
CA SER A 91 0.15 -0.31 11.68
C SER A 91 -1.00 -1.34 11.68
N ARG A 92 -1.34 -1.89 10.51
CA ARG A 92 -2.39 -2.92 10.38
C ARG A 92 -1.89 -4.32 10.76
N ASP A 93 -0.61 -4.60 10.59
CA ASP A 93 0.01 -5.86 11.01
C ASP A 93 0.29 -5.88 12.52
N GLY A 94 0.72 -4.76 13.11
CA GLY A 94 1.02 -4.63 14.54
C GLY A 94 -0.19 -4.69 15.49
N THR A 95 -1.41 -4.62 14.97
CA THR A 95 -2.64 -4.70 15.79
C THR A 95 -2.96 -6.13 16.25
N GLU A 96 -2.32 -7.17 15.71
CA GLU A 96 -2.59 -8.58 16.05
C GLU A 96 -1.55 -9.26 16.95
N GLU A 97 -0.40 -8.65 17.25
CA GLU A 97 0.65 -9.27 18.10
C GLU A 97 0.55 -8.89 19.60
N GLY A 98 -0.45 -8.09 19.99
CA GLY A 98 -0.59 -7.52 21.34
C GLY A 98 -1.51 -8.23 22.33
N HIS A 99 -1.90 -9.49 22.12
CA HIS A 99 -2.70 -10.26 23.10
C HIS A 99 -2.08 -11.64 23.34
N SER A 100 -1.00 -11.67 24.13
CA SER A 100 -0.60 -12.86 24.87
C SER A 100 0.16 -12.42 26.13
N ARG A 101 -0.57 -12.34 27.24
CA ARG A 101 -0.05 -12.39 28.61
C ARG A 101 -0.88 -13.41 29.37
#